data_AF-A0A7Y2R1S9-F1
#
_entry.id   AF-A0A7Y2R1S9-F1
#
_cell.length_a   1.000
_cell.length_b   1.000
_cell.length_c   1.000
_cell.angle_alpha   90.00
_cell.angle_beta   90.00
_cell.angle_gamma   90.00
#
_symmetry.space_group_name_H-M   'P 1'
#
loop_
_entity.id
_entity.type
_entity.pdbx_description
1 polymer ?
#
loop_
_entity_poly.entity_id
_entity_poly.type
_entity_poly.pdbx_seq_one_letter_code
_entity_poly.pdbx_strand_id
1 'polypeptide(L)'
;MTDSAAKTLVPVLRISFPDEDRLGHGKMELLEHIRQTGSISAAGRAMDMSYRRAWLLVSEMNRMFNEQVVESQRGGQKGGGAALTPFGEELLERFRRMERTMRTSLADDLAWLEGKRNLQQGERG
;
A
#
# COMPACT_ATOMS: atom_id res chain seq x y z
N MET A 1 1.95 -26.37 13.46
CA MET A 1 2.27 -26.26 12.02
C MET A 1 1.80 -24.91 11.54
N THR A 2 2.66 -23.88 11.54
CA THR A 2 2.53 -22.60 10.78
C THR A 2 3.62 -21.64 11.26
N ASP A 3 4.86 -21.88 10.83
CA ASP A 3 5.89 -20.82 10.83
C ASP A 3 6.90 -21.09 9.70
N SER A 4 6.40 -21.10 8.47
CA SER A 4 7.23 -21.29 7.26
C SER A 4 7.09 -20.15 6.25
N ALA A 5 6.17 -19.20 6.49
CA ALA A 5 5.96 -18.04 5.60
C ALA A 5 6.98 -16.91 5.86
N ALA A 6 7.58 -16.85 7.05
CA ALA A 6 8.49 -15.77 7.46
C ALA A 6 9.89 -15.81 6.80
N LYS A 7 10.19 -16.82 5.97
CA LYS A 7 11.52 -17.03 5.39
C LYS A 7 11.63 -16.83 3.88
N THR A 8 10.54 -16.57 3.15
CA THR A 8 10.61 -16.38 1.70
C THR A 8 10.87 -14.93 1.33
N LEU A 9 11.74 -14.69 0.34
CA LEU A 9 11.96 -13.36 -0.21
C LEU A 9 10.67 -12.79 -0.85
N VAL A 10 10.34 -11.54 -0.52
CA VAL A 10 9.17 -10.83 -1.06
C VAL A 10 9.65 -9.56 -1.78
N PRO A 11 9.43 -9.45 -3.11
CA PRO A 11 9.73 -8.23 -3.82
C PRO A 11 8.71 -7.15 -3.45
N VAL A 12 9.16 -5.90 -3.31
CA VAL A 12 8.32 -4.75 -2.96
C VAL A 12 8.31 -3.75 -4.12
N LEU A 13 7.12 -3.43 -4.63
CA LEU A 13 6.95 -2.45 -5.69
C LEU A 13 6.84 -1.03 -5.13
N ARG A 14 7.61 -0.12 -5.71
CA ARG A 14 7.47 1.33 -5.51
C ARG A 14 7.76 2.05 -6.82
N ILE A 15 6.86 2.95 -7.20
CA ILE A 15 6.98 3.82 -8.37
C ILE A 15 7.33 5.22 -7.88
N SER A 16 8.46 5.75 -8.34
CA SER A 16 8.86 7.13 -8.05
C SER A 16 8.48 8.02 -9.23
N PHE A 17 7.81 9.12 -8.93
CA PHE A 17 7.49 10.17 -9.90
C PHE A 17 8.63 11.21 -9.85
N PRO A 18 8.88 11.96 -10.94
CA PRO A 18 9.94 12.98 -10.97
C PRO A 18 9.83 14.04 -9.87
N ASP A 19 8.63 14.39 -9.43
CA ASP A 19 8.36 15.46 -8.45
C ASP A 19 8.40 14.99 -6.98
N GLU A 20 9.29 14.05 -6.66
CA GLU A 20 9.44 13.39 -5.34
C GLU A 20 8.24 12.56 -4.85
N ASP A 21 7.09 12.65 -5.52
CA ASP A 21 5.92 11.83 -5.23
C ASP A 21 6.24 10.33 -5.43
N ARG A 22 5.67 9.50 -4.55
CA ARG A 22 5.94 8.05 -4.55
C ARG A 22 4.66 7.26 -4.40
N LEU A 23 4.40 6.34 -5.31
CA LEU A 23 3.33 5.34 -5.20
C LEU A 23 3.92 4.02 -4.71
N GLY A 24 3.43 3.50 -3.60
CA GLY A 24 3.94 2.25 -3.03
C GLY A 24 3.01 1.70 -1.96
N HIS A 25 3.47 0.63 -1.29
CA HIS A 25 2.68 -0.14 -0.31
C HIS A 25 1.83 0.72 0.63
N GLY A 26 2.45 1.67 1.34
CA GLY A 26 1.72 2.46 2.35
C GLY A 26 0.56 3.29 1.78
N LYS A 27 0.68 3.83 0.57
CA LYS A 27 -0.44 4.55 -0.08
C LYS A 27 -1.55 3.59 -0.48
N MET A 28 -1.20 2.42 -1.02
CA MET A 28 -2.20 1.41 -1.44
C MET A 28 -2.89 0.74 -0.26
N GLU A 29 -2.16 0.50 0.84
CA GLU A 29 -2.71 0.00 2.10
C GLU A 29 -3.68 1.01 2.73
N LEU A 30 -3.36 2.31 2.67
CA LEU A 30 -4.28 3.36 3.10
C LEU A 30 -5.58 3.36 2.27
N LEU A 31 -5.48 3.23 0.95
CA LEU A 31 -6.67 3.12 0.08
C LEU A 31 -7.49 1.88 0.42
N GLU A 32 -6.85 0.72 0.60
CA GLU A 32 -7.52 -0.52 0.98
C GLU A 32 -8.30 -0.36 2.31
N HIS A 33 -7.68 0.25 3.32
CA HIS A 33 -8.37 0.53 4.57
C HIS A 33 -9.51 1.53 4.44
N ILE A 34 -9.36 2.57 3.61
CA ILE A 34 -10.46 3.51 3.32
C ILE A 34 -11.62 2.76 2.65
N ARG A 35 -11.33 1.88 1.67
CA ARG A 35 -12.34 1.05 1.00
C ARG A 35 -13.12 0.19 1.99
N GLN A 36 -12.43 -0.41 2.94
CA GLN A 36 -13.03 -1.32 3.93
C GLN A 36 -13.81 -0.57 5.03
N THR A 37 -13.32 0.58 5.46
CA THR A 37 -13.83 1.28 6.65
C THR A 37 -14.73 2.47 6.34
N GLY A 38 -14.70 2.98 5.12
CA GLY A 38 -15.37 4.22 4.73
C GLY A 38 -14.84 5.47 5.45
N SER A 39 -13.63 5.43 6.04
CA SER A 39 -13.11 6.53 6.86
C SER A 39 -11.59 6.67 6.82
N ILE A 40 -11.11 7.88 6.50
CA ILE A 40 -9.68 8.25 6.59
C ILE A 40 -9.17 8.09 8.03
N SER A 41 -10.01 8.40 9.03
CA SER A 41 -9.61 8.30 10.44
C SER A 41 -9.44 6.85 10.89
N ALA A 42 -10.32 5.94 10.44
CA ALA A 42 -10.24 4.53 10.76
C ALA A 42 -9.05 3.88 10.04
N ALA A 43 -8.82 4.26 8.78
CA ALA A 43 -7.66 3.83 8.01
C ALA A 43 -6.34 4.28 8.66
N GLY A 44 -6.25 5.53 9.10
CA GLY A 44 -5.09 6.02 9.84
C GLY A 44 -4.83 5.22 11.12
N ARG A 45 -5.88 4.92 11.91
CA ARG A 45 -5.76 4.10 13.12
C ARG A 45 -5.31 2.66 12.81
N ALA A 46 -5.82 2.05 11.74
CA ALA A 46 -5.44 0.71 11.33
C ALA A 46 -3.95 0.60 10.96
N MET A 47 -3.37 1.70 10.47
CA MET A 47 -1.97 1.81 10.06
C MET A 47 -1.07 2.46 11.12
N ASP A 48 -1.52 2.55 12.38
CA ASP A 48 -0.79 3.18 13.49
C ASP A 48 -0.28 4.61 13.15
N MET A 49 -1.14 5.41 12.51
CA MET A 49 -0.81 6.79 12.16
C MET A 49 -1.88 7.79 12.58
N SER A 50 -1.44 9.03 12.80
CA SER A 50 -2.36 10.13 13.11
C SER A 50 -3.30 10.42 11.93
N TYR A 51 -4.51 10.89 12.25
CA TYR A 51 -5.45 11.37 11.23
C TYR A 51 -4.81 12.39 10.28
N ARG A 52 -4.00 13.32 10.81
CA ARG A 52 -3.29 14.31 10.00
C ARG A 52 -2.38 13.65 8.96
N ARG A 53 -1.65 12.60 9.33
CA ARG A 53 -0.78 11.87 8.41
C ARG A 53 -1.57 11.13 7.34
N ALA A 54 -2.66 10.44 7.71
CA ALA A 54 -3.54 9.78 6.76
C ALA A 54 -4.18 10.78 5.78
N TRP A 55 -4.63 11.94 6.27
CA TRP A 55 -5.18 13.00 5.44
C TRP A 55 -4.16 13.59 4.46
N LEU A 56 -2.91 13.83 4.90
CA LEU A 56 -1.85 14.31 4.01
C LEU A 56 -1.56 13.32 2.89
N LEU A 57 -1.53 12.01 3.18
CA LEU A 57 -1.35 10.97 2.16
C LEU A 57 -2.51 10.92 1.17
N VAL A 58 -3.75 11.08 1.63
CA VAL A 58 -4.93 11.19 0.75
C VAL A 58 -4.85 12.45 -0.12
N SER A 59 -4.51 13.59 0.48
CA SER A 59 -4.33 14.84 -0.25
C SER A 59 -3.22 14.75 -1.30
N GLU A 60 -2.12 14.06 -0.97
CA GLU A 60 -1.03 13.78 -1.91
C GLU A 60 -1.52 12.89 -3.06
N MET A 61 -2.25 11.80 -2.78
CA MET A 61 -2.80 10.95 -3.84
C MET A 61 -3.77 11.68 -4.76
N ASN A 62 -4.63 12.56 -4.20
CA ASN A 62 -5.58 13.33 -4.99
C ASN A 62 -4.93 14.41 -5.88
N ARG A 63 -3.67 14.80 -5.63
CA ARG A 63 -2.92 15.74 -6.49
C ARG A 63 -2.00 15.04 -7.50
N MET A 64 -1.69 13.76 -7.30
CA MET A 64 -0.79 12.99 -8.17
C MET A 64 -1.39 12.70 -9.55
N PHE A 65 -2.71 12.84 -9.71
CA PHE A 65 -3.43 12.46 -10.92
C PHE A 65 -4.44 13.55 -11.31
N ASN A 66 -4.92 13.49 -12.55
CA ASN A 66 -5.93 14.41 -13.07
C ASN A 66 -7.34 14.13 -12.51
N GLU A 67 -7.51 13.00 -11.81
CA GLU A 67 -8.75 12.57 -11.18
C GLU A 67 -8.51 12.35 -9.68
N GLN A 68 -9.52 12.65 -8.86
CA GLN A 68 -9.44 12.37 -7.43
C GLN A 68 -9.39 10.85 -7.21
N VAL A 69 -8.54 10.41 -6.29
CA VAL A 69 -8.43 9.00 -5.88
C VAL A 69 -9.43 8.67 -4.78
N VAL A 70 -9.64 9.62 -3.86
CA VAL A 70 -10.55 9.48 -2.72
C VAL A 70 -11.48 10.68 -2.68
N GLU A 71 -12.78 10.42 -2.63
CA GLU A 71 -13.81 11.40 -2.29
C GLU A 71 -14.04 11.39 -0.78
N SER A 72 -14.02 12.57 -0.15
CA SER A 72 -14.32 12.73 1.27
C SER A 72 -15.54 13.61 1.47
N GLN A 73 -16.54 13.12 2.21
CA GLN A 73 -17.64 13.95 2.68
C GLN A 73 -17.19 14.76 3.90
N ARG A 74 -17.33 16.09 3.83
CA ARG A 74 -17.12 16.96 5.00
C ARG A 74 -18.13 16.59 6.07
N GLY A 75 -17.64 16.28 7.28
CA GLY A 75 -18.44 15.67 8.34
C GLY A 75 -19.56 16.57 8.88
N GLY A 76 -20.77 16.01 8.92
CA GLY A 76 -21.85 16.43 9.84
C GLY A 76 -21.82 15.61 11.14
N GLN A 77 -22.89 15.69 11.96
CA GLN A 77 -23.01 15.08 13.30
C GLN A 77 -22.63 13.59 13.44
N LYS A 78 -22.55 12.82 12.34
CA LYS A 78 -22.22 11.38 12.35
C LYS A 78 -20.78 11.05 11.93
N GLY A 79 -19.93 12.07 11.71
CA GLY A 79 -18.57 11.90 11.19
C GLY A 79 -18.54 11.93 9.66
N GLY A 80 -17.48 12.51 9.08
CA GLY A 80 -17.28 12.52 7.64
C GLY A 80 -16.93 11.14 7.10
N GLY A 81 -17.51 10.77 5.96
CA GLY A 81 -17.18 9.56 5.22
C GLY A 81 -16.05 9.78 4.22
N ALA A 82 -15.40 8.70 3.80
CA ALA A 82 -14.47 8.69 2.68
C ALA A 82 -14.64 7.42 1.87
N ALA A 83 -14.59 7.53 0.54
CA ALA A 83 -14.69 6.41 -0.38
C ALA A 83 -13.69 6.60 -1.52
N LEU A 84 -13.24 5.49 -2.10
CA LEU A 84 -12.47 5.55 -3.34
C LEU A 84 -13.41 5.99 -4.45
N THR A 85 -12.90 6.83 -5.34
CA THR A 85 -13.58 7.12 -6.60
C THR A 85 -13.47 5.90 -7.53
N PRO A 86 -14.20 5.88 -8.66
CA PRO A 86 -13.96 4.87 -9.69
C PRO A 86 -12.50 4.79 -10.14
N PHE A 87 -11.84 5.95 -10.28
CA PHE A 87 -10.42 6.04 -10.58
C PHE A 87 -9.55 5.45 -9.46
N GLY A 88 -9.88 5.72 -8.19
CA GLY A 88 -9.17 5.17 -7.05
C GLY A 88 -9.24 3.64 -6.96
N GLU A 89 -10.40 3.05 -7.24
CA GLU A 89 -10.57 1.59 -7.33
C GLU A 89 -9.75 1.01 -8.49
N GLU A 90 -9.76 1.65 -9.66
CA GLU A 90 -8.95 1.22 -10.80
C GLU A 90 -7.45 1.32 -10.50
N LEU A 91 -7.01 2.40 -9.88
CA LEU A 91 -5.62 2.61 -9.46
C LEU A 91 -5.16 1.48 -8.53
N LEU A 92 -5.97 1.15 -7.53
CA LEU A 92 -5.67 0.07 -6.58
C LEU A 92 -5.56 -1.28 -7.29
N GLU A 93 -6.52 -1.63 -8.15
CA GLU A 93 -6.49 -2.90 -8.90
C GLU A 93 -5.28 -2.96 -9.85
N ARG A 94 -4.98 -1.87 -10.55
CA ARG A 94 -3.80 -1.81 -11.44
C ARG A 94 -2.50 -1.96 -10.66
N PHE A 95 -2.37 -1.36 -9.49
CA PHE A 95 -1.19 -1.53 -8.65
C PHE A 95 -1.05 -2.99 -8.18
N ARG A 96 -2.14 -3.63 -7.72
CA ARG A 96 -2.12 -5.06 -7.35
C ARG A 96 -1.80 -5.98 -8.52
N ARG A 97 -2.23 -5.61 -9.73
CA ARG A 97 -1.82 -6.30 -10.96
C ARG A 97 -0.31 -6.14 -11.21
N MET A 98 0.25 -4.95 -11.05
CA MET A 98 1.69 -4.72 -11.20
C MET A 98 2.50 -5.54 -10.19
N GLU A 99 2.08 -5.62 -8.93
CA GLU A 99 2.71 -6.47 -7.91
C GLU A 99 2.70 -7.94 -8.30
N ARG A 100 1.56 -8.45 -8.78
CA ARG A 100 1.43 -9.83 -9.28
C ARG A 100 2.36 -10.08 -10.47
N THR A 101 2.37 -9.19 -11.46
CA THR A 101 3.25 -9.30 -12.63
C THR A 101 4.72 -9.30 -12.21
N MET A 102 5.14 -8.38 -11.35
CA MET A 102 6.51 -8.31 -10.82
C MET A 102 6.89 -9.63 -10.14
N ARG A 103 6.03 -10.16 -9.26
CA ARG A 103 6.31 -11.42 -8.56
C ARG A 103 6.49 -12.58 -9.53
N THR A 104 5.65 -12.67 -10.57
CA THR A 104 5.76 -13.70 -11.60
C THR A 104 7.04 -13.53 -12.43
N SER A 105 7.34 -12.31 -12.87
CA SER A 105 8.50 -12.02 -13.71
C SER A 105 9.83 -12.21 -12.98
N LEU A 106 9.87 -12.00 -11.66
CA LEU A 106 11.08 -12.17 -10.85
C LEU A 106 11.21 -13.57 -10.23
N ALA A 107 10.34 -14.52 -10.58
CA ALA A 107 10.28 -15.82 -9.89
C ALA A 107 11.62 -16.58 -9.92
N ASP A 108 12.27 -16.65 -11.09
CA ASP A 108 13.54 -17.35 -11.26
C ASP A 108 14.69 -16.64 -10.50
N ASP A 109 14.73 -15.31 -10.57
CA ASP A 109 15.74 -14.50 -9.85
C ASP A 109 15.57 -14.61 -8.33
N LEU A 110 14.32 -14.61 -7.84
CA LEU A 110 14.02 -14.80 -6.42
C LEU A 110 14.41 -16.21 -5.95
N ALA A 111 14.16 -17.23 -6.75
CA ALA A 111 14.58 -18.60 -6.45
C ALA A 111 16.11 -18.72 -6.40
N TRP A 112 16.81 -18.05 -7.33
CA TRP A 112 18.27 -17.97 -7.30
C TRP A 112 18.78 -17.26 -6.03
N LEU A 113 18.20 -16.11 -5.65
CA LEU A 113 18.55 -15.40 -4.42
C LEU A 113 18.31 -16.26 -3.17
N GLU A 114 17.18 -16.95 -3.10
CA GLU A 114 16.84 -17.84 -1.97
C GLU A 114 17.86 -18.98 -1.86
N GLY A 115 18.26 -19.59 -2.98
CA GLY A 115 19.29 -20.62 -3.03
C GLY A 115 20.70 -20.14 -2.65
N LYS A 116 20.95 -18.83 -2.68
CA LYS A 116 22.23 -18.21 -2.27
C LYS A 116 22.17 -17.55 -0.89
N ARG A 117 20.99 -17.49 -0.27
CA ARG A 117 20.80 -16.82 1.02
C ARG A 117 21.43 -17.64 2.15
N ASN A 118 22.33 -17.01 2.90
CA ASN A 118 22.86 -17.62 4.11
C ASN A 118 21.84 -17.49 5.25
N LEU A 119 21.12 -18.57 5.56
CA LEU A 119 20.14 -18.61 6.66
C LEU A 119 20.79 -18.78 8.04
N GLN A 120 22.12 -18.85 8.17
CA GLN A 120 22.85 -19.10 9.42
C GLN A 120 23.47 -17.85 10.10
N GLN A 121 22.92 -16.65 9.90
CA GLN A 121 23.27 -15.48 10.73
C GLN A 121 22.06 -14.97 11.51
N GLY A 122 21.61 -15.76 12.49
CA GLY A 122 20.58 -15.37 13.45
C GLY A 122 20.76 -15.97 14.85
N GLU A 123 21.66 -16.95 15.01
CA GLU A 123 22.03 -17.54 16.31
C GLU A 123 23.54 -17.38 16.52
N ARG A 124 23.99 -16.15 16.76
CA ARG A 124 25.28 -15.91 17.43
C ARG A 124 25.12 -14.74 18.39
N GLY A 125 25.15 -15.05 19.68
CA GLY A 125 25.40 -14.13 20.79
C GLY A 125 24.16 -13.69 21.53
#